data_AF-A0A5K7YQM8-F1
#
_entry.id   AF-A0A5K7YQM8-F1
#
_cell.length_a   1.000
_cell.length_b   1.000
_cell.length_c   1.000
_cell.angle_alpha   90.00
_cell.angle_beta   90.00
_cell.angle_gamma   90.00
#
_symmetry.space_group_name_H-M   'P 1'
#
loop_
_entity.id
_entity.type
_entity.pdbx_description
1 polymer ?
#
loop_
_entity_poly.entity_id
_entity_poly.type
_entity_poly.pdbx_seq_one_letter_code
_entity_poly.pdbx_strand_id
1 'polypeptide(L)'
;MKQKAILTALCIFFCLVTNVFSGETAGSEKIKEMLLRPGGWLVEWRGNGSGVIESIFEGRGEKIVVKIKNPAWNQTCERDVTITSDVVKYDGCNEKNISLVYDPNDHEYPFKGESPCCYYKLKAK
;
A
#
# COMPACT_ATOMS: atom_id res chain seq x y z
N MET A 1 48.26 -32.31 -36.51
CA MET A 1 48.32 -32.49 -35.04
C MET A 1 48.08 -31.16 -34.37
N LYS A 2 47.42 -31.19 -33.21
CA LYS A 2 46.50 -30.17 -32.67
C LYS A 2 47.21 -28.93 -32.08
N GLN A 3 46.70 -27.77 -32.46
CA GLN A 3 46.94 -26.45 -31.86
C GLN A 3 46.16 -26.36 -30.53
N LYS A 4 46.80 -25.92 -29.44
CA LYS A 4 46.13 -25.58 -28.18
C LYS A 4 46.68 -24.26 -27.65
N ALA A 5 45.94 -23.19 -27.91
CA ALA A 5 46.08 -21.93 -27.21
C ALA A 5 45.48 -22.09 -25.80
N ILE A 6 46.22 -21.70 -24.77
CA ILE A 6 45.73 -21.62 -23.40
C ILE A 6 45.44 -20.14 -23.12
N LEU A 7 44.17 -19.78 -23.25
CA LEU A 7 43.59 -18.57 -22.66
C LEU A 7 43.25 -18.93 -21.21
N THR A 8 43.70 -18.16 -20.22
CA THR A 8 42.97 -18.11 -18.95
C THR A 8 43.01 -16.70 -18.38
N ALA A 9 41.80 -16.19 -18.20
CA ALA A 9 41.46 -14.80 -17.99
C ALA A 9 41.80 -14.30 -16.59
N LEU A 10 42.20 -13.02 -16.55
CA LEU A 10 42.44 -12.23 -15.35
C LEU A 10 41.14 -12.09 -14.54
N CYS A 11 41.14 -12.61 -13.32
CA CYS A 11 40.02 -12.48 -12.37
C CYS A 11 39.81 -11.00 -11.99
N ILE A 12 38.85 -10.34 -12.62
CA ILE A 12 38.23 -9.12 -12.10
C ILE A 12 36.99 -9.56 -11.33
N PHE A 13 37.17 -9.92 -10.06
CA PHE A 13 36.05 -10.13 -9.16
C PHE A 13 35.56 -8.75 -8.71
N PHE A 14 34.66 -8.17 -9.51
CA PHE A 14 33.87 -7.02 -9.14
C PHE A 14 33.08 -7.40 -7.88
N CYS A 15 33.41 -6.82 -6.73
CA CYS A 15 32.61 -6.88 -5.52
C CYS A 15 31.26 -6.20 -5.78
N LEU A 16 30.32 -6.95 -6.34
CA LEU A 16 28.91 -6.61 -6.34
C LEU A 16 28.43 -6.73 -4.89
N VAL A 17 28.35 -5.57 -4.23
CA VAL A 17 27.59 -5.41 -3.00
C VAL A 17 26.15 -5.79 -3.33
N THR A 18 25.76 -7.03 -3.05
CA THR A 18 24.36 -7.45 -3.12
C THR A 18 23.64 -6.77 -1.96
N ASN A 19 23.08 -5.59 -2.24
CA ASN A 19 22.07 -4.98 -1.38
C ASN A 19 20.88 -5.94 -1.34
N VAL A 20 20.85 -6.75 -0.30
CA VAL A 20 19.69 -7.51 0.14
C VAL A 20 18.65 -6.50 0.63
N PHE A 21 17.88 -5.95 -0.32
CA PHE A 21 16.70 -5.10 -0.08
C PHE A 21 15.55 -5.51 -1.01
N SER A 22 15.48 -6.79 -1.37
CA SER A 22 14.50 -7.28 -2.34
C SER A 22 13.16 -7.71 -1.74
N GLY A 23 13.02 -7.70 -0.40
CA GLY A 23 11.80 -8.16 0.28
C GLY A 23 10.80 -7.06 0.61
N GLU A 24 11.27 -5.86 0.95
CA GLU A 24 10.42 -4.78 1.48
C GLU A 24 9.68 -4.02 0.36
N THR A 25 10.33 -3.84 -0.79
CA THR A 25 9.78 -3.12 -1.95
C THR A 25 8.70 -3.90 -2.70
N ALA A 26 8.77 -5.23 -2.70
CA ALA A 26 7.79 -6.07 -3.39
C ALA A 26 6.39 -6.02 -2.73
N GLY A 27 6.34 -5.90 -1.40
CA GLY A 27 5.07 -5.78 -0.65
C GLY A 27 4.39 -4.43 -0.90
N SER A 28 5.15 -3.33 -0.82
CA SER A 28 4.62 -1.98 -0.96
C SER A 28 4.09 -1.68 -2.36
N GLU A 29 4.76 -2.16 -3.42
CA GLU A 29 4.30 -1.96 -4.79
C GLU A 29 3.01 -2.73 -5.09
N LYS A 30 2.88 -3.97 -4.59
CA LYS A 30 1.63 -4.74 -4.73
C LYS A 30 0.46 -4.06 -4.02
N ILE A 31 0.69 -3.52 -2.82
CA ILE A 31 -0.33 -2.77 -2.06
C ILE A 31 -0.71 -1.50 -2.81
N LYS A 32 0.27 -0.77 -3.35
CA LYS A 32 0.04 0.42 -4.15
C LYS A 32 -0.81 0.11 -5.37
N GLU A 33 -0.46 -0.91 -6.16
CA GLU A 33 -1.26 -1.35 -7.31
C GLU A 33 -2.70 -1.66 -6.91
N MET A 34 -2.88 -2.38 -5.80
CA MET A 34 -4.21 -2.75 -5.31
C MET A 34 -5.02 -1.53 -4.88
N LEU A 35 -4.44 -0.64 -4.07
CA LEU A 35 -5.11 0.59 -3.60
C LEU A 35 -5.58 1.46 -4.76
N LEU A 36 -4.73 1.61 -5.79
CA LEU A 36 -4.98 2.43 -6.97
C LEU A 36 -5.96 1.80 -7.98
N ARG A 37 -6.66 0.72 -7.61
CA ARG A 37 -7.66 0.08 -8.48
C ARG A 37 -8.72 1.08 -8.97
N PRO A 38 -9.21 0.94 -10.21
CA PRO A 38 -10.36 1.69 -10.69
C PRO A 38 -11.61 1.43 -9.83
N GLY A 39 -12.46 2.45 -9.68
CA GLY A 39 -13.74 2.37 -8.93
C GLY A 39 -13.64 2.68 -7.44
N GLY A 40 -12.43 2.59 -6.85
CA GLY A 40 -12.20 2.90 -5.45
C GLY A 40 -12.71 1.84 -4.48
N TRP A 41 -12.98 2.28 -3.25
CA TRP A 41 -13.19 1.45 -2.08
C TRP A 41 -14.41 1.91 -1.29
N LEU A 42 -15.14 0.94 -0.74
CA LEU A 42 -16.05 1.14 0.36
C LEU A 42 -15.29 0.86 1.66
N VAL A 43 -15.21 1.87 2.52
CA VAL A 43 -14.59 1.76 3.83
C VAL A 43 -15.71 1.67 4.86
N GLU A 44 -15.83 0.50 5.48
CA GLU A 44 -16.73 0.30 6.61
C GLU A 44 -15.97 0.64 7.90
N TRP A 45 -16.57 1.44 8.77
CA TRP A 45 -15.98 1.79 10.06
C TRP A 45 -16.90 1.45 11.22
N ARG A 46 -16.31 1.10 12.37
CA ARG A 46 -17.02 0.79 13.61
C ARG A 46 -16.24 1.30 14.82
N GLY A 47 -16.89 2.12 15.64
CA GLY A 47 -16.38 2.68 16.89
C GLY A 47 -17.56 3.11 17.78
N ASN A 48 -17.58 4.37 18.22
CA ASN A 48 -18.75 4.96 18.91
C ASN A 48 -20.00 5.06 18.01
N GLY A 49 -19.82 4.91 16.70
CA GLY A 49 -20.88 4.71 15.72
C GLY A 49 -20.42 3.72 14.66
N SER A 50 -21.19 3.60 13.59
CA SER A 50 -20.77 2.82 12.43
C SER A 50 -21.28 3.45 11.15
N GLY A 51 -20.57 3.25 10.05
CA GLY A 51 -21.00 3.72 8.76
C GLY A 51 -20.12 3.24 7.63
N VAL A 52 -20.47 3.71 6.43
CA VAL A 52 -19.74 3.43 5.19
C VAL A 52 -19.36 4.75 4.54
N ILE A 53 -18.11 4.87 4.14
CA ILE A 53 -17.59 6.00 3.37
C ILE A 53 -16.99 5.49 2.06
N GLU A 54 -16.90 6.37 1.07
CA GLU A 54 -16.24 6.07 -0.19
C GLU A 54 -14.81 6.62 -0.16
N SER A 55 -13.85 5.84 -0.66
CA SER A 55 -12.44 6.26 -0.77
C SER A 55 -11.89 5.94 -2.16
N ILE A 56 -11.23 6.92 -2.76
CA ILE A 56 -10.53 6.76 -4.05
C ILE A 56 -9.06 7.11 -3.82
N PHE A 57 -8.17 6.17 -4.10
CA PHE A 57 -6.74 6.38 -4.01
C PHE A 57 -6.20 6.77 -5.39
N GLU A 58 -5.35 7.79 -5.44
CA GLU A 58 -4.76 8.30 -6.67
C GLU A 58 -3.25 8.45 -6.51
N GLY A 59 -2.50 7.98 -7.52
CA GLY A 59 -1.08 8.29 -7.64
C GLY A 59 -0.90 9.71 -8.16
N ARG A 60 -0.05 10.50 -7.50
CA ARG A 60 0.34 11.86 -7.91
C ARG A 60 1.86 11.96 -7.88
N GLY A 61 2.50 11.49 -8.96
CA GLY A 61 3.94 11.31 -9.02
C GLY A 61 4.40 10.23 -8.04
N GLU A 62 5.29 10.60 -7.12
CA GLU A 62 5.79 9.70 -6.07
C GLU A 62 4.82 9.55 -4.88
N LYS A 63 3.79 10.39 -4.80
CA LYS A 63 2.83 10.39 -3.70
C LYS A 63 1.56 9.60 -4.03
N ILE A 64 0.90 9.11 -3.00
CA ILE A 64 -0.47 8.61 -3.08
C ILE A 64 -1.33 9.52 -2.22
N VAL A 65 -2.50 9.88 -2.74
CA VAL A 65 -3.53 10.58 -1.97
C VAL A 65 -4.78 9.72 -1.89
N VAL A 66 -5.54 9.84 -0.80
CA VAL A 66 -6.89 9.31 -0.69
C VAL A 66 -7.88 10.45 -0.68
N LYS A 67 -8.86 10.38 -1.58
CA LYS A 67 -10.05 11.23 -1.60
C LYS A 67 -11.14 10.50 -0.84
N ILE A 68 -11.62 11.09 0.25
CA ILE A 68 -12.63 10.50 1.12
C ILE A 68 -13.94 11.27 0.94
N LYS A 69 -15.04 10.55 0.76
CA LYS A 69 -16.41 11.09 0.78
C LYS A 69 -17.22 10.38 1.84
N ASN A 70 -17.64 11.13 2.85
CA ASN A 70 -18.52 10.66 3.90
C ASN A 70 -19.93 11.27 3.71
N PRO A 71 -20.90 10.49 3.20
CA PRO A 71 -22.24 10.99 2.94
C PRO A 71 -23.02 11.27 4.23
N ALA A 72 -22.76 10.55 5.33
CA ALA A 72 -23.49 10.70 6.59
C ALA A 72 -23.30 12.09 7.22
N TRP A 73 -22.15 12.72 6.99
CA TRP A 73 -21.84 14.07 7.49
C TRP A 73 -21.68 15.11 6.38
N ASN A 74 -22.01 14.76 5.13
CA ASN A 74 -21.78 15.61 3.95
C ASN A 74 -20.34 16.18 3.91
N GLN A 75 -19.36 15.32 4.18
CA GLN A 75 -17.95 15.71 4.27
C GLN A 75 -17.13 15.10 3.14
N THR A 76 -16.19 15.89 2.62
CA THR A 76 -15.16 15.44 1.69
C THR A 76 -13.80 15.96 2.13
N CYS A 77 -12.75 15.16 1.92
CA CYS A 77 -11.38 15.58 2.21
C CYS A 77 -10.36 14.78 1.38
N GLU A 78 -9.16 15.34 1.23
CA GLU A 78 -8.00 14.62 0.68
C GLU A 78 -6.91 14.48 1.74
N ARG A 79 -6.20 13.35 1.74
CA ARG A 79 -5.08 13.07 2.65
C ARG A 79 -3.96 12.35 1.94
N ASP A 80 -2.73 12.66 2.34
CA ASP A 80 -1.56 11.91 1.91
C ASP A 80 -1.60 10.50 2.52
N VAL A 81 -1.18 9.51 1.73
CA VAL A 81 -1.14 8.10 2.11
C VAL A 81 0.30 7.63 2.14
N THR A 82 0.67 6.95 3.22
CA THR A 82 1.97 6.30 3.36
C THR A 82 1.77 4.79 3.33
N ILE A 83 2.60 4.07 2.57
CA ILE A 83 2.63 2.60 2.56
C ILE A 83 3.98 2.18 3.16
N THR A 84 3.95 1.32 4.18
CA THR A 84 5.15 0.75 4.81
C THR A 84 5.04 -0.76 4.85
N SER A 85 5.86 -1.47 4.07
CA SER A 85 5.80 -2.93 3.92
C SER A 85 4.39 -3.45 3.62
N ASP A 86 3.62 -3.82 4.65
CA ASP A 86 2.26 -4.36 4.61
C ASP A 86 1.17 -3.41 5.16
N VAL A 87 1.54 -2.20 5.61
CA VAL A 87 0.64 -1.25 6.27
C VAL A 87 0.39 -0.01 5.42
N VAL A 88 -0.87 0.39 5.31
CA VAL A 88 -1.34 1.64 4.69
C VAL A 88 -1.75 2.60 5.79
N LYS A 89 -1.18 3.80 5.81
CA LYS A 89 -1.42 4.82 6.83
C LYS A 89 -1.92 6.11 6.20
N TYR A 90 -2.96 6.70 6.79
CA TYR A 90 -3.51 8.00 6.42
C TYR A 90 -4.42 8.54 7.52
N ASP A 91 -4.86 9.78 7.39
CA ASP A 91 -5.88 10.37 8.27
C ASP A 91 -7.27 10.27 7.64
N GLY A 92 -8.32 10.26 8.46
CA GLY A 92 -9.68 10.54 8.00
C GLY A 92 -9.94 12.04 7.82
N CYS A 93 -11.19 12.40 7.54
CA CYS A 93 -11.58 13.81 7.53
C CYS A 93 -11.48 14.42 8.94
N ASN A 94 -11.98 13.71 9.96
CA ASN A 94 -11.86 14.10 11.37
C ASN A 94 -11.05 13.10 12.21
N GLU A 95 -10.91 11.86 11.74
CA GLU A 95 -10.13 10.83 12.44
C GLU A 95 -8.64 10.95 12.11
N LYS A 96 -7.78 10.58 13.05
CA LYS A 96 -6.32 10.61 12.89
C LYS A 96 -5.71 9.23 13.03
N ASN A 97 -4.55 9.03 12.41
CA ASN A 97 -3.72 7.85 12.59
C ASN A 97 -4.44 6.53 12.20
N ILE A 98 -5.14 6.52 11.08
CA ILE A 98 -5.70 5.27 10.54
C ILE A 98 -4.54 4.42 10.02
N SER A 99 -4.47 3.17 10.46
CA SER A 99 -3.47 2.19 10.05
C SER A 99 -4.16 0.91 9.62
N LEU A 100 -4.01 0.54 8.36
CA LEU A 100 -4.62 -0.64 7.76
C LEU A 100 -3.55 -1.64 7.35
N VAL A 101 -3.65 -2.87 7.84
CA VAL A 101 -2.80 -3.99 7.43
C VAL A 101 -3.41 -4.65 6.20
N TYR A 102 -2.56 -4.94 5.21
CA TYR A 102 -2.91 -5.70 4.02
C TYR A 102 -2.91 -7.20 4.32
N ASP A 103 -4.03 -7.86 4.07
CA ASP A 103 -4.20 -9.31 4.15
C ASP A 103 -4.46 -9.86 2.74
N PRO A 104 -3.45 -10.47 2.08
CA PRO A 104 -3.60 -10.96 0.71
C PRO A 104 -4.55 -12.17 0.59
N ASN A 105 -4.92 -12.80 1.71
CA ASN A 105 -5.80 -13.97 1.74
C ASN A 105 -7.28 -13.58 1.93
N ASP A 106 -7.56 -12.35 2.34
CA ASP A 106 -8.92 -11.83 2.46
C ASP A 106 -9.32 -11.10 1.17
N HIS A 107 -10.05 -11.80 0.31
CA HIS A 107 -10.48 -11.26 -0.97
C HIS A 107 -11.71 -10.35 -0.88
N GLU A 108 -12.42 -10.34 0.26
CA GLU A 108 -13.55 -9.43 0.48
C GLU A 108 -13.08 -8.13 1.14
N TYR A 109 -12.27 -8.24 2.20
CA TYR A 109 -11.69 -7.11 2.93
C TYR A 109 -10.16 -7.19 3.02
N PRO A 110 -9.45 -6.94 1.91
CA PRO A 110 -7.98 -7.07 1.86
C PRO A 110 -7.24 -6.06 2.75
N PHE A 111 -7.90 -4.98 3.20
CA PHE A 111 -7.29 -4.04 4.16
C PHE A 111 -8.17 -3.88 5.38
N LYS A 112 -7.59 -4.11 6.56
CA LYS A 112 -8.27 -4.06 7.86
C LYS A 112 -7.37 -3.37 8.86
N GLY A 113 -7.94 -2.63 9.79
CA GLY A 113 -7.15 -2.02 10.85
C GLY A 113 -7.96 -1.06 11.69
N GLU A 114 -7.28 -0.08 12.25
CA GLU A 114 -7.87 0.78 13.27
C GLU A 114 -7.25 2.18 13.28
N SER A 115 -7.94 3.05 14.00
CA SER A 115 -7.48 4.31 14.54
C SER A 115 -7.73 4.29 16.05
N PRO A 116 -7.38 5.35 16.80
CA PRO A 116 -7.63 5.39 18.25
C PRO A 116 -9.07 5.14 18.69
N CYS A 117 -10.07 5.40 17.85
CA CYS A 117 -11.49 5.24 18.25
C CYS A 117 -12.32 4.32 17.35
N CYS A 118 -11.77 3.83 16.24
CA CYS A 118 -12.54 3.11 15.24
C CYS A 118 -11.75 1.97 14.60
N TYR A 119 -12.45 0.89 14.29
CA TYR A 119 -12.01 -0.19 13.41
C TYR A 119 -12.48 0.07 11.99
N TYR A 120 -11.67 -0.33 11.01
CA TYR A 120 -11.89 -0.14 9.60
C TYR A 120 -11.68 -1.43 8.83
N LYS A 121 -12.47 -1.61 7.78
CA LYS A 121 -12.23 -2.62 6.75
C LYS A 121 -12.64 -2.09 5.38
N LEU A 122 -11.85 -2.39 4.37
CA LEU A 122 -12.02 -1.88 3.01
C LEU A 122 -12.39 -3.02 2.09
N LYS A 123 -13.47 -2.84 1.32
CA LYS A 123 -13.79 -3.70 0.19
C LYS A 123 -13.84 -2.92 -1.10
N ALA A 124 -13.59 -3.62 -2.20
CA ALA A 124 -13.79 -3.08 -3.54
C ALA A 124 -15.21 -2.49 -3.69
N LYS A 125 -15.30 -1.26 -4.20
CA LYS A 125 -16.57 -0.72 -4.74
C LYS A 125 -16.91 -1.41 -6.06
#